data_AF-X1BBJ3-F1
#
_entry.id   AF-X1BBJ3-F1
#
_cell.length_a   1.000
_cell.length_b   1.000
_cell.length_c   1.000
_cell.angle_alpha   90.00
_cell.angle_beta   90.00
_cell.angle_gamma   90.00
#
_symmetry.space_group_name_H-M   'P 1'
#
loop_
_entity.id
_entity.type
_entity.pdbx_description
1 polymer ?
#
loop_
_entity_poly.entity_id
_entity_poly.type
_entity_poly.pdbx_seq_one_letter_code
_entity_poly.pdbx_strand_id
1 'polypeptide(L)'
;MASRLDRIAQQRRQKLDRIRACGINPYPPKYHRSHTTQQAIALLKQQEDSGKTEATVVSVAGRIMANRPMGKISFLDIRDGSGKIQLCFHKDHLSEKNLGLFK
;
A
#
# COMPACT_ATOMS: atom_id res chain seq x y z
N MET A 1 -25.11 24.39 2.21
CA MET A 1 -24.11 23.50 2.86
C MET A 1 -23.41 22.67 1.80
N ALA A 2 -22.08 22.51 1.87
CA ALA A 2 -21.35 21.64 0.92
C ALA A 2 -21.83 20.18 1.04
N SER A 3 -22.04 19.52 -0.11
CA SER A 3 -22.53 18.14 -0.16
C SER A 3 -21.51 17.17 0.45
N ARG A 4 -21.95 15.96 0.80
CA ARG A 4 -21.05 14.90 1.28
C ARG A 4 -19.93 14.61 0.27
N LEU A 5 -20.25 14.63 -1.02
CA LEU A 5 -19.28 14.39 -2.09
C LEU A 5 -18.24 15.51 -2.18
N ASP A 6 -18.65 16.76 -2.02
CA ASP A 6 -17.75 17.91 -2.02
C ASP A 6 -16.73 17.83 -0.88
N ARG A 7 -17.18 17.45 0.32
CA ARG A 7 -16.30 17.26 1.48
C ARG A 7 -15.27 16.15 1.24
N ILE A 8 -15.69 15.02 0.66
CA ILE A 8 -14.78 13.92 0.31
C ILE A 8 -13.76 14.37 -0.74
N ALA A 9 -14.21 15.09 -1.77
CA ALA A 9 -13.34 15.59 -2.83
C ALA A 9 -12.35 16.64 -2.31
N GLN A 10 -12.75 17.48 -1.36
CA GLN A 10 -11.87 18.44 -0.69
C GLN A 10 -10.81 17.73 0.15
N GLN A 11 -11.20 16.73 0.95
CA GLN A 11 -10.24 15.93 1.74
C GLN A 11 -9.22 15.21 0.84
N ARG A 12 -9.66 14.65 -0.30
CA ARG A 12 -8.74 14.01 -1.26
C ARG A 12 -7.76 15.00 -1.89
N ARG A 13 -8.20 16.22 -2.20
CA ARG A 13 -7.33 17.29 -2.70
C ARG A 13 -6.29 17.71 -1.67
N GLN A 14 -6.69 17.90 -0.42
CA GLN A 14 -5.76 18.21 0.67
C GLN A 14 -4.69 17.10 0.85
N LYS A 15 -5.08 15.83 0.72
CA LYS A 15 -4.11 14.72 0.74
C LYS A 15 -3.15 14.76 -0.45
N LEU A 16 -3.65 15.05 -1.65
CA LEU A 16 -2.82 15.22 -2.85
C LEU A 16 -1.77 16.32 -2.65
N ASP A 17 -2.17 17.47 -2.09
CA ASP A 17 -1.28 18.59 -1.86
C ASP A 17 -0.20 18.27 -0.81
N ARG A 18 -0.53 17.51 0.23
CA ARG A 18 0.45 16.99 1.19
C ARG A 18 1.49 16.08 0.52
N ILE A 19 1.06 15.17 -0.35
CA ILE A 19 1.97 14.27 -1.09
C ILE A 19 2.94 15.09 -1.95
N ARG A 20 2.43 16.12 -2.65
CA ARG A 20 3.25 17.05 -3.43
C ARG A 20 4.22 17.85 -2.56
N ALA A 21 3.78 18.34 -1.40
CA ALA A 21 4.62 19.07 -0.45
C ALA A 21 5.77 18.21 0.11
N CYS A 22 5.58 16.89 0.19
CA CYS A 22 6.66 15.94 0.52
C CYS A 22 7.64 15.68 -0.65
N GLY A 23 7.49 16.34 -1.80
CA GLY A 23 8.33 16.14 -2.98
C GLY A 23 8.04 14.84 -3.74
N ILE A 24 6.91 14.18 -3.45
CA ILE A 24 6.54 12.91 -4.07
C ILE A 24 5.61 13.18 -5.24
N ASN A 25 5.93 12.62 -6.42
CA ASN A 25 5.02 12.65 -7.57
C ASN A 25 3.82 11.70 -7.30
N PRO A 26 2.58 12.20 -7.16
CA PRO A 26 1.41 11.36 -6.89
C PRO A 26 1.03 10.47 -8.09
N TYR A 27 1.49 10.80 -9.29
CA TYR A 27 1.22 10.07 -10.53
C TYR A 27 2.54 9.71 -11.23
N PRO A 28 3.33 8.79 -10.67
CA PRO A 28 4.56 8.35 -11.31
C PRO A 28 4.23 7.61 -12.60
N PRO A 29 5.02 7.80 -13.68
CA PRO A 29 4.72 7.20 -14.97
C PRO A 29 4.93 5.68 -15.00
N LYS A 30 5.79 5.15 -14.12
CA LYS A 30 6.16 3.73 -14.07
C LYS A 30 6.37 3.27 -12.64
N TYR A 31 6.01 2.02 -12.39
CA TYR A 31 6.37 1.26 -11.19
C TYR A 31 6.81 -0.13 -11.63
N HIS A 32 7.95 -0.61 -11.11
CA HIS A 32 8.46 -1.93 -11.45
C HIS A 32 7.83 -2.98 -10.54
N ARG A 33 6.77 -3.64 -11.04
CA ARG A 33 6.21 -4.83 -10.36
C ARG A 33 7.03 -6.07 -10.75
N SER A 34 7.31 -6.91 -9.76
CA SER A 34 7.95 -8.21 -10.01
C SER A 34 6.90 -9.31 -10.18
N HIS A 35 5.78 -9.23 -9.45
CA HIS A 35 4.73 -10.25 -9.46
C HIS A 35 3.34 -9.61 -9.52
N THR A 36 2.37 -10.36 -10.04
CA THR A 36 0.96 -10.10 -9.75
C THR A 36 0.63 -10.52 -8.32
N THR A 37 -0.49 -10.06 -7.80
CA THR A 37 -0.98 -10.44 -6.46
C THR A 37 -1.15 -11.95 -6.35
N GLN A 38 -1.74 -12.59 -7.36
CA GLN A 38 -1.92 -14.04 -7.36
C GLN A 38 -0.57 -14.79 -7.40
N GLN A 39 0.39 -14.34 -8.20
CA GLN A 39 1.74 -14.92 -8.25
C GLN A 39 2.48 -14.77 -6.92
N ALA A 40 2.41 -13.58 -6.31
CA ALA A 40 3.02 -13.33 -5.01
C ALA A 40 2.43 -14.25 -3.92
N ILE A 41 1.11 -14.44 -3.90
CA ILE A 41 0.45 -15.35 -2.95
C ILE A 41 0.91 -16.80 -3.18
N ALA A 42 0.94 -17.25 -4.44
CA ALA A 42 1.35 -18.62 -4.76
C ALA A 42 2.80 -18.87 -4.32
N LEU A 43 3.70 -17.92 -4.59
CA LEU A 43 5.09 -18.00 -4.18
C LEU A 43 5.24 -18.05 -2.67
N LEU A 44 4.56 -17.15 -1.94
CA LEU A 44 4.65 -17.08 -0.48
C LEU A 44 4.13 -18.37 0.18
N LYS A 45 3.05 -18.96 -0.35
CA LYS A 45 2.54 -20.27 0.11
C LYS A 45 3.55 -21.38 -0.13
N GLN A 46 4.14 -21.44 -1.33
CA GLN A 46 5.15 -22.45 -1.63
C GLN A 46 6.37 -22.33 -0.71
N GLN A 47 6.77 -21.10 -0.35
CA GLN A 47 7.85 -20.90 0.62
C GLN A 47 7.50 -21.45 2.00
N GLU A 48 6.30 -21.12 2.50
CA GLU A 48 5.77 -21.62 3.77
C GLU A 48 5.78 -23.15 3.81
N ASP A 49 5.27 -23.80 2.77
CA ASP A 49 5.23 -25.26 2.66
C ASP A 49 6.64 -25.89 2.59
N SER A 50 7.59 -25.20 1.97
CA SER A 50 8.97 -25.68 1.81
C SER A 50 9.86 -25.49 3.05
N GLY A 51 9.37 -24.82 4.09
CA GLY A 51 10.13 -24.52 5.31
C GLY A 51 11.34 -23.58 5.09
N LYS A 52 11.46 -22.94 3.91
CA LYS A 52 12.54 -22.01 3.61
C LYS A 52 12.38 -20.75 4.44
N THR A 53 13.40 -20.41 5.22
CA THR A 53 13.42 -19.22 6.08
C THR A 53 13.86 -17.95 5.35
N GLU A 54 14.36 -18.08 4.11
CA GLU A 54 14.77 -16.93 3.31
C GLU A 54 13.55 -16.12 2.85
N ALA A 55 13.54 -14.83 3.18
CA ALA A 55 12.49 -13.92 2.76
C ALA A 55 12.53 -13.73 1.24
N THR A 56 11.46 -14.12 0.52
CA THR A 56 11.34 -13.70 -0.87
C THR A 56 10.91 -12.25 -0.94
N VAL A 57 11.71 -11.46 -1.65
CA VAL A 57 11.39 -10.08 -1.98
C VAL A 57 10.39 -10.06 -3.14
N VAL A 58 9.19 -9.52 -2.89
CA VAL A 58 8.15 -9.34 -3.89
C VAL A 58 7.77 -7.86 -4.01
N SER A 59 7.62 -7.38 -5.25
CA SER A 59 7.11 -6.04 -5.57
C SER A 59 5.76 -6.16 -6.27
N VAL A 60 4.72 -5.62 -5.65
CA VAL A 60 3.33 -5.70 -6.10
C VAL A 60 2.71 -4.30 -6.17
N ALA A 61 1.72 -4.11 -7.03
CA ALA A 61 0.97 -2.87 -7.15
C ALA A 61 -0.52 -3.15 -7.33
N GLY A 62 -1.37 -2.33 -6.70
CA GLY A 62 -2.81 -2.48 -6.76
C GLY A 62 -3.55 -1.30 -6.15
N ARG A 63 -4.89 -1.34 -6.24
CA ARG A 63 -5.77 -0.35 -5.58
C ARG A 63 -5.89 -0.68 -4.10
N ILE A 64 -5.71 0.33 -3.26
CA ILE A 64 -6.00 0.23 -1.82
C ILE A 64 -7.51 0.07 -1.63
N MET A 65 -7.91 -1.04 -1.03
CA MET A 65 -9.31 -1.37 -0.74
C MET A 65 -9.67 -1.11 0.73
N ALA A 66 -8.75 -1.39 1.65
CA ALA A 66 -8.93 -1.15 3.07
C ALA A 66 -7.62 -0.73 3.72
N ASN A 67 -7.68 0.19 4.68
CA ASN A 67 -6.56 0.61 5.52
C ASN A 67 -6.99 0.53 6.98
N ARG A 68 -6.27 -0.25 7.78
CA ARG A 68 -6.57 -0.57 9.19
C ARG A 68 -5.34 -0.23 10.04
N PRO A 69 -5.22 1.02 10.50
CA PRO A 69 -4.14 1.42 11.38
C PRO A 69 -4.36 0.89 12.81
N MET A 70 -3.37 0.22 13.40
CA MET A 70 -3.40 -0.35 14.75
C MET A 70 -2.17 0.07 15.55
N GLY A 71 -2.14 1.34 15.99
CA GLY A 71 -1.01 1.86 16.77
C GLY A 71 0.29 1.84 15.96
N LYS A 72 1.22 0.96 16.33
CA LYS A 72 2.52 0.77 15.66
C LYS A 72 2.47 -0.17 14.45
N ILE A 73 1.45 -1.04 14.35
CA ILE A 73 1.25 -1.92 13.19
C ILE A 73 0.14 -1.32 12.33
N SER A 74 0.18 -1.55 11.03
CA SER A 74 -0.92 -1.19 10.13
C SER A 74 -1.09 -2.25 9.05
N PHE A 75 -2.35 -2.53 8.73
CA PHE A 75 -2.73 -3.48 7.70
C PHE A 75 -3.35 -2.75 6.52
N LEU A 76 -2.90 -3.07 5.31
CA LEU A 76 -3.41 -2.48 4.08
C LEU A 76 -3.78 -3.59 3.10
N ASP A 77 -5.03 -3.58 2.63
CA ASP A 77 -5.46 -4.52 1.60
C ASP A 77 -5.32 -3.84 0.24
N ILE A 78 -4.50 -4.44 -0.62
CA ILE A 78 -4.38 -4.02 -2.02
C ILE A 78 -5.02 -5.07 -2.93
N ARG A 79 -5.66 -4.59 -3.99
CA ARG A 79 -6.27 -5.43 -5.02
C ARG A 79 -5.77 -5.03 -6.40
N ASP A 80 -5.24 -5.97 -7.15
CA ASP A 80 -4.95 -5.82 -8.57
C ASP A 80 -5.97 -6.57 -9.44
N GLY A 81 -5.69 -6.70 -10.73
CA GLY A 81 -6.56 -7.46 -11.65
C GLY A 81 -6.60 -8.98 -11.40
N SER A 82 -5.62 -9.52 -10.69
CA SER A 82 -5.47 -10.95 -10.40
C SER A 82 -6.03 -11.37 -9.04
N GLY A 83 -6.03 -10.48 -8.05
CA GLY A 83 -6.48 -10.83 -6.70
C GLY A 83 -6.30 -9.74 -5.66
N LYS A 84 -6.45 -10.13 -4.39
CA LYS A 84 -6.26 -9.29 -3.20
C LYS A 84 -5.15 -9.86 -2.32
N ILE A 85 -4.24 -9.00 -1.84
CA ILE A 85 -3.21 -9.33 -0.85
C ILE A 85 -3.22 -8.31 0.28
N GLN A 86 -2.98 -8.80 1.50
CA GLN A 86 -2.86 -7.99 2.69
C GLN A 86 -1.38 -7.68 2.94
N LEU A 87 -1.07 -6.40 3.12
CA LEU A 87 0.23 -5.92 3.55
C LEU A 87 0.17 -5.68 5.05
N CYS A 88 1.17 -6.18 5.77
CA CYS A 88 1.41 -5.86 7.17
C CYS A 88 2.71 -5.06 7.23
N PHE A 89 2.68 -3.90 7.86
CA PHE A 89 3.89 -3.11 8.09
C PHE A 89 3.90 -2.52 9.49
N HIS A 90 5.10 -2.51 10.07
CA HIS A 90 5.39 -1.81 11.30
C HIS A 90 5.80 -0.38 10.98
N LYS A 91 5.23 0.60 11.66
CA LYS A 91 5.59 2.01 11.50
C LYS A 91 7.07 2.24 11.76
N ASP A 92 7.66 1.53 12.72
CA ASP A 92 9.08 1.68 13.07
C ASP A 92 10.02 1.21 11.93
N HIS A 93 9.53 0.40 10.98
CA HIS A 93 10.29 -0.01 9.78
C HIS A 93 10.02 0.85 8.55
N LEU A 94 9.06 1.77 8.62
CA LEU A 94 8.83 2.77 7.56
C LEU A 94 9.65 4.00 7.91
N SER A 95 10.58 4.40 7.04
CA SER A 95 11.29 5.67 7.18
C SER A 95 10.31 6.82 7.42
N GLU A 96 10.63 7.78 8.31
CA GLU A 96 9.71 8.84 8.74
C GLU A 96 9.07 9.61 7.57
N LYS A 97 9.79 9.75 6.44
CA LYS A 97 9.28 10.32 5.17
C LYS A 97 8.03 9.61 4.62
N ASN A 98 7.87 8.31 4.88
CA ASN A 98 6.76 7.49 4.38
C ASN A 98 5.56 7.44 5.34
N LEU A 99 5.74 7.71 6.65
CA LEU A 99 4.64 7.71 7.63
C LEU A 99 3.60 8.79 7.34
N GLY A 100 4.04 9.95 6.82
CA GLY A 100 3.16 11.08 6.51
C GLY A 100 2.14 10.79 5.41
N LEU A 101 2.40 9.78 4.56
CA LEU A 101 1.52 9.40 3.45
C LEU A 101 0.28 8.61 3.89
N PHE A 102 0.35 7.95 5.05
CA PHE A 102 -0.70 7.06 5.55
C PHE A 102 -1.59 7.68 6.64
N LYS A 103 -1.34 8.95 7.03
CA LYS A 103 -2.20 9.74 7.94
C LYS A 103 -3.29 10.51 7.17
#